data_AF-A0A820AE31-F1
#
_entry.id   AF-A0A820AE31-F1
#
_cell.length_a   1.000
_cell.length_b   1.000
_cell.length_c   1.000
_cell.angle_alpha   90.00
_cell.angle_beta   90.00
_cell.angle_gamma   90.00
#
_symmetry.space_group_name_H-M   'P 1'
#
loop_
_entity.id
_entity.type
_entity.pdbx_description
1 polymer ?
#
loop_
_entity_poly.entity_id
_entity_poly.type
_entity_poly.pdbx_seq_one_letter_code
_entity_poly.pdbx_strand_id
1 'polypeptide(L)' 'IVITKANTLEPSGKVWNGARNLLDSGCVGTGSPVTVTFNLTSSDKNIRVDVEPNCTGGTGTSWYFTVACSSN' A
#
# COMPACT_ATOMS: atom_id res chain seq x y z
N ILE A 1 -3.09 6.59 -0.16
CA ILE A 1 -2.64 5.72 0.97
C ILE A 1 -1.36 6.34 1.50
N VAL A 2 -1.21 6.44 2.83
CA VAL A 2 0.00 6.98 3.46
C VAL A 2 0.67 5.85 4.24
N ILE A 3 1.93 5.56 3.93
CA ILE A 3 2.74 4.57 4.65
C ILE A 3 3.79 5.34 5.44
N THR A 4 3.78 5.19 6.75
CA THR A 4 4.72 5.85 7.68
C THR A 4 5.49 4.82 8.49
N LYS A 5 6.75 5.13 8.77
CA LYS A 5 7.60 4.37 9.67
C LYS A 5 7.17 4.63 11.11
N ALA A 6 6.73 3.58 11.82
CA ALA A 6 6.32 3.66 13.22
C ALA A 6 7.43 3.34 14.23
N ASN A 7 8.54 2.70 13.81
CA ASN A 7 9.64 2.23 14.66
C ASN A 7 10.97 2.17 13.88
N THR A 8 12.07 1.69 14.47
CA THR A 8 13.39 1.55 13.81
C THR A 8 13.39 0.64 12.56
N LEU A 9 12.37 -0.20 12.39
CA LEU A 9 12.22 -1.08 11.23
C LEU A 9 11.92 -0.29 9.95
N GLU A 10 12.38 -0.77 8.80
CA GLU A 10 12.09 -0.20 7.49
C GLU A 10 10.88 -0.93 6.89
N PRO A 11 9.65 -0.43 7.08
CA PRO A 11 8.49 -1.10 6.53
C PRO A 11 8.45 -0.95 5.01
N SER A 12 7.79 -1.89 4.33
CA SER A 12 7.39 -1.73 2.94
C SER A 12 5.88 -1.87 2.82
N GLY A 13 5.30 -1.28 1.77
CA GLY A 13 3.89 -1.43 1.47
C GLY A 13 3.65 -1.60 -0.01
N LYS A 14 2.78 -2.54 -0.33
CA LYS A 14 2.34 -2.83 -1.69
C LYS A 14 0.84 -2.62 -1.79
N VAL A 15 0.41 -2.00 -2.88
CA VAL A 15 -1.01 -1.76 -3.15
C VAL A 15 -1.37 -2.49 -4.43
N TRP A 16 -2.44 -3.25 -4.37
CA TRP A 16 -2.94 -4.07 -5.46
C TRP A 16 -4.39 -3.75 -5.77
N ASN A 17 -4.74 -3.85 -7.04
CA ASN A 17 -6.11 -3.86 -7.52
C ASN A 17 -6.29 -5.08 -8.43
N GLY A 18 -7.05 -6.07 -7.95
CA GLY A 18 -7.04 -7.41 -8.53
C GLY A 18 -5.62 -8.01 -8.50
N ALA A 19 -5.14 -8.48 -9.66
CA ALA A 19 -3.79 -9.02 -9.82
C ALA A 19 -2.72 -7.94 -10.15
N ARG A 20 -3.12 -6.67 -10.30
CA ARG A 20 -2.23 -5.59 -10.72
C ARG A 20 -1.61 -4.91 -9.51
N ASN A 21 -0.28 -4.86 -9.46
CA ASN A 21 0.43 -4.01 -8.52
C ASN A 21 0.31 -2.55 -8.99
N LEU A 22 -0.27 -1.71 -8.13
CA LEU A 22 -0.42 -0.27 -8.36
C LEU A 22 0.70 0.54 -7.71
N LEU A 23 1.28 0.04 -6.63
CA LEU A 23 2.37 0.67 -5.90
C LEU A 23 3.21 -0.37 -5.17
N ASP A 24 4.53 -0.20 -5.25
CA ASP A 24 5.49 -0.75 -4.31
C ASP A 24 6.26 0.41 -3.70
N SER A 25 6.11 0.66 -2.39
CA SER A 25 6.84 1.74 -1.72
C SER A 25 8.33 1.44 -1.58
N GLY A 26 8.75 0.18 -1.75
CA GLY A 26 10.03 -0.30 -1.26
C GLY A 26 10.17 -0.09 0.25
N CYS A 27 11.40 -0.18 0.74
CA CYS A 27 11.73 0.02 2.15
C CYS A 27 11.65 1.50 2.51
N VAL A 28 10.68 1.85 3.34
CA VAL A 28 10.49 3.20 3.87
C VAL A 28 11.46 3.40 5.04
N GLY A 29 12.59 4.05 4.77
CA GLY A 29 13.60 4.42 5.76
C GLY A 29 13.13 5.51 6.73
N THR A 30 14.05 6.05 7.54
CA THR A 30 13.81 7.24 8.37
C THR A 30 13.69 8.49 7.48
N GLY A 31 12.56 8.67 6.82
CA GLY A 31 12.37 9.83 5.96
C GLY A 31 10.99 9.84 5.34
N SER A 32 10.16 10.76 5.84
CA SER A 32 8.89 11.25 5.33
C SER A 32 7.80 10.23 4.91
N PRO A 33 6.52 10.52 5.20
CA PRO A 33 5.41 9.73 4.68
C PRO A 33 5.47 9.63 3.15
N VAL A 34 5.43 8.40 2.63
CA VAL A 34 5.28 8.18 1.19
C VAL A 34 3.78 8.27 0.87
N THR A 35 3.42 9.30 0.12
CA THR A 35 2.04 9.48 -0.37
C THR A 35 2.01 9.19 -1.86
N VAL A 36 1.10 8.31 -2.26
CA VAL A 36 0.93 7.94 -3.67
C VAL A 36 -0.53 8.06 -4.07
N THR A 37 -0.72 8.68 -5.23
CA THR A 37 -1.99 8.79 -5.94
C THR A 37 -1.90 7.90 -7.18
N PHE A 38 -2.89 7.04 -7.37
CA PHE A 38 -3.00 6.19 -8.56
C PHE A 38 -4.40 6.30 -9.14
N ASN A 39 -4.48 6.24 -10.47
CA ASN A 39 -5.75 6.20 -11.17
C ASN A 39 -6.21 4.74 -11.27
N LEU A 40 -7.43 4.50 -10.82
CA LEU A 40 -8.08 3.19 -10.98
C LEU A 40 -8.64 3.11 -12.38
N THR A 41 -8.00 2.31 -13.22
CA THR A 41 -8.45 2.04 -14.59
C THR A 41 -9.22 0.72 -14.72
N SER A 42 -9.24 -0.08 -13.65
CA SER A 42 -9.96 -1.35 -13.58
C SER A 42 -11.40 -1.14 -13.09
N SER A 43 -12.31 -2.01 -13.51
CA SER A 43 -13.63 -2.16 -12.90
C SER A 43 -13.57 -2.82 -11.51
N ASP A 44 -12.44 -3.41 -11.14
CA ASP A 44 -12.23 -3.95 -9.80
C ASP A 44 -12.25 -2.84 -8.76
N LYS A 45 -13.20 -2.95 -7.84
CA LYS A 45 -13.37 -1.99 -6.72
C LYS A 45 -12.60 -2.41 -5.48
N ASN A 46 -11.93 -3.56 -5.50
CA ASN A 46 -11.20 -4.06 -4.36
C ASN A 46 -9.74 -3.64 -4.43
N ILE A 47 -9.29 -2.93 -3.40
CA ILE A 47 -7.91 -2.53 -3.20
C ILE A 47 -7.36 -3.35 -2.05
N ARG A 48 -6.30 -4.09 -2.31
CA ARG A 48 -5.55 -4.80 -1.28
C ARG A 48 -4.31 -3.98 -0.96
N VAL A 49 -4.08 -3.75 0.32
CA VAL A 49 -2.87 -3.11 0.83
C VAL A 49 -2.14 -4.12 1.68
N ASP A 50 -0.96 -4.50 1.24
CA ASP A 50 -0.02 -5.30 2.01
C ASP A 50 0.98 -4.35 2.66
N VAL A 51 1.22 -4.52 3.96
CA VAL A 51 2.29 -3.82 4.68
C VAL A 51 3.17 -4.84 5.35
N GLU A 52 4.45 -4.80 5.01
CA GLU A 52 5.48 -5.57 5.67
C GLU A 52 6.17 -4.67 6.70
N PRO A 53 6.23 -5.06 8.00
CA PRO A 53 6.78 -4.21 9.05
C PRO A 53 8.30 -4.02 8.91
N ASN A 54 9.00 -4.93 8.23
CA ASN A 54 10.44 -4.90 8.04
C ASN A 54 10.86 -5.48 6.67
N CYS A 55 11.69 -4.76 5.94
CA CYS A 55 12.25 -5.24 4.67
C CYS A 55 13.19 -6.45 4.78
N THR A 56 13.66 -6.76 5.98
CA THR A 56 14.50 -7.94 6.22
C THR A 56 13.71 -9.24 6.33
N GLY A 57 12.38 -9.17 6.15
CA GLY A 57 11.47 -10.30 6.25
C GLY A 57 10.81 -10.36 7.62
N GLY A 58 9.47 -10.36 7.61
CA GLY A 58 8.66 -10.52 8.81
C GLY A 58 7.19 -10.75 8.48
N THR A 59 6.37 -10.91 9.50
CA THR A 59 4.93 -11.13 9.30
C THR A 59 4.25 -9.79 9.00
N GLY A 60 3.98 -9.56 7.72
CA GLY A 60 3.17 -8.44 7.24
C GLY A 60 1.71 -8.53 7.67
N THR A 61 0.98 -7.45 7.46
CA THR A 61 -0.49 -7.43 7.54
C THR A 61 -1.05 -7.00 6.19
N SER A 62 -2.19 -7.59 5.82
CA SER A 62 -2.90 -7.26 4.59
C SER A 62 -4.30 -6.79 4.92
N TRP A 63 -4.74 -5.70 4.29
CA TRP A 63 -6.10 -5.18 4.42
C TRP A 63 -6.74 -5.01 3.05
N TYR A 64 -8.05 -5.20 2.99
CA TYR A 64 -8.83 -4.96 1.79
C TYR A 64 -9.75 -3.76 2.02
N PHE A 65 -9.81 -2.89 1.03
CA PHE A 65 -10.69 -1.73 0.99
C PHE A 65 -11.51 -1.79 -0.29
N THR A 66 -12.82 -1.60 -0.18
CA THR A 66 -13.68 -1.44 -1.35
C THR A 66 -13.84 0.04 -1.64
N VAL A 67 -13.38 0.48 -2.80
CA VAL A 67 -13.56 1.86 -3.27
C VAL A 67 -14.92 1.99 -3.92
N ALA A 68 -15.74 2.85 -3.34
CA ALA A 68 -16.97 3.33 -3.96
C ALA A 68 -16.66 4.64 -4.67
N CYS A 69 -16.43 4.60 -5.98
CA CYS A 69 -16.47 5.80 -6.80
C CYS A 69 -17.93 6.22 -6.93
N SER A 70 -18.31 7.35 -6.34
CA SER A 70 -19.58 8.00 -6.69
C SER A 70 -19.45 8.48 -8.13
N SER A 71 -20.24 7.92 -9.03
CA SER A 71 -20.40 8.45 -10.39
C SER A 71 -21.05 9.82 -10.30
N ASN A 72 -20.24 10.89 -10.37
CA ASN A 72 -20.66 12.25 -10.65
C ASN A 72 -19.57 12.94 -11.47
#